data_AF-A0A0H5SDL5-F1
#
_entry.id   AF-A0A0H5SDL5-F1
#
_cell.length_a   1.000
_cell.length_b   1.000
_cell.length_c   1.000
_cell.angle_alpha   90.00
_cell.angle_beta   90.00
_cell.angle_gamma   90.00
#
_symmetry.space_group_name_H-M   'P 1'
#
loop_
_entity.id
_entity.type
_entity.pdbx_description
1 polymer ?
#
loop_
_entity_poly.entity_id
_entity_poly.type
_entity_poly.pdbx_seq_one_letter_code
_entity_poly.pdbx_strand_id
1 'polypeptide(L)'
;MRALIWKRINESHKKISKVILFFLFPVLYFGLLYFTGVQWNSIVAYFPFNVITFSVIIHFSIEELVSCEVILATNTSILKLWFINIVFVTITGFIYSIFLLFAFGLILKFALHKDIALNIYTICQSFLNLFMSAALIAGSTIHFADYTLHKQLIASVFAVLGFVLPVLFVPFGNLIPINSTSIVTSVVASALLFLISAIIIYNANKEKLLINTSSIVKAWEIKTIDE
;
A
#
# COMPACT_ATOMS: atom_id res chain seq x y z
N MET A 1 20.98 3.67 1.67
CA MET A 1 19.79 3.14 0.94
C MET A 1 19.88 1.64 0.69
N ARG A 2 20.94 1.11 0.05
CA ARG A 2 21.08 -0.33 -0.26
C ARG A 2 20.89 -1.25 0.97
N ALA A 3 21.51 -0.92 2.11
CA ALA A 3 21.39 -1.70 3.34
C ALA A 3 19.95 -1.74 3.91
N LEU A 4 19.18 -0.66 3.76
CA LEU A 4 17.79 -0.59 4.24
C LEU A 4 16.85 -1.44 3.38
N ILE A 5 17.06 -1.42 2.06
CA ILE A 5 16.32 -2.27 1.12
C ILE A 5 16.65 -3.74 1.37
N TRP A 6 17.94 -4.06 1.55
CA TRP A 6 18.39 -5.42 1.86
C TRP A 6 17.77 -5.96 3.15
N LYS A 7 17.77 -5.16 4.23
CA LYS A 7 17.14 -5.53 5.50
C LYS A 7 15.66 -5.85 5.30
N ARG A 8 14.94 -5.01 4.56
CA ARG A 8 13.50 -5.18 4.31
C ARG A 8 13.18 -6.45 3.52
N ILE A 9 13.97 -6.74 2.48
CA ILE A 9 13.85 -7.99 1.73
C ILE A 9 14.01 -9.18 2.67
N ASN A 10 15.08 -9.18 3.48
CA ASN A 10 15.38 -10.29 4.37
C ASN A 10 14.30 -10.49 5.45
N GLU A 11 13.71 -9.41 5.98
CA GLU A 11 12.61 -9.47 6.95
C GLU A 11 11.32 -10.03 6.32
N SER A 12 10.98 -9.62 5.10
CA SER A 12 9.82 -10.15 4.39
C SER A 12 9.91 -11.66 4.15
N HIS A 13 11.11 -12.20 3.92
CA HIS A 13 11.33 -13.64 3.71
C HIS A 13 11.19 -14.49 4.99
N LYS A 14 11.36 -13.91 6.18
CA LYS A 14 11.30 -14.66 7.45
C LYS A 14 9.89 -15.18 7.79
N LYS A 15 8.85 -14.57 7.23
CA LYS A 15 7.44 -14.92 7.53
C LYS A 15 6.76 -15.55 6.34
N ILE A 16 6.91 -16.86 6.21
CA ILE A 16 6.37 -17.61 5.06
C ILE A 16 4.86 -17.42 4.87
N SER A 17 4.09 -17.30 5.96
CA SER A 17 2.65 -17.03 5.93
C SER A 17 2.31 -15.70 5.25
N LYS A 18 3.09 -14.64 5.52
CA LYS A 18 2.93 -13.33 4.88
C LYS A 18 3.26 -13.40 3.39
N VAL A 19 4.32 -14.12 3.02
CA VAL A 19 4.71 -14.31 1.62
C VAL A 19 3.60 -15.05 0.87
N ILE A 20 3.07 -16.15 1.43
CA ILE A 20 1.96 -16.90 0.83
C ILE A 20 0.73 -16.00 0.65
N LEU A 21 0.33 -15.25 1.69
CA LEU A 21 -0.81 -14.34 1.61
C LEU A 21 -0.59 -13.24 0.55
N PHE A 22 0.63 -12.72 0.42
CA PHE A 22 0.96 -11.71 -0.57
C PHE A 22 0.76 -12.21 -2.00
N PHE A 23 1.10 -13.47 -2.27
CA PHE A 23 0.90 -14.07 -3.60
C PHE A 23 -0.55 -14.54 -3.83
N LEU A 24 -1.19 -15.14 -2.83
CA LEU A 24 -2.51 -15.74 -2.99
C LEU A 24 -3.62 -14.68 -3.09
N PHE A 25 -3.54 -13.62 -2.28
CA PHE A 25 -4.66 -12.69 -2.12
C PHE A 25 -4.99 -11.91 -3.41
N PRO A 26 -4.01 -11.36 -4.16
CA PRO A 26 -4.27 -10.73 -5.46
C PRO A 26 -4.86 -11.66 -6.51
N VAL A 27 -4.48 -12.95 -6.49
CA VAL A 27 -5.01 -13.98 -7.40
C VAL A 27 -6.49 -14.24 -7.12
N LEU A 28 -6.85 -14.45 -5.85
CA LEU A 28 -8.24 -14.63 -5.43
C LEU A 28 -9.08 -13.40 -5.74
N TYR A 29 -8.53 -12.21 -5.47
CA TYR A 29 -9.20 -10.94 -5.74
C TYR A 29 -9.44 -10.72 -7.23
N PHE A 30 -8.47 -11.05 -8.09
CA PHE A 30 -8.67 -11.03 -9.54
C PHE A 30 -9.82 -11.95 -9.97
N GLY A 31 -9.82 -13.19 -9.47
CA GLY A 31 -10.90 -14.14 -9.75
C GLY A 31 -12.26 -13.58 -9.35
N LEU A 32 -12.35 -12.97 -8.18
CA LEU A 32 -13.56 -12.36 -7.68
C LEU A 32 -14.04 -11.18 -8.56
N LEU A 33 -13.14 -10.31 -9.04
CA LEU A 33 -13.49 -9.26 -10.01
C LEU A 33 -14.00 -9.83 -11.34
N TYR A 34 -13.38 -10.91 -11.82
CA TYR A 34 -13.79 -11.57 -13.05
C TYR A 34 -15.18 -12.19 -12.94
N PHE A 35 -15.46 -12.94 -11.86
CA PHE A 35 -16.74 -13.62 -11.66
C PHE A 35 -17.89 -12.66 -11.33
N THR A 36 -17.60 -11.49 -10.76
CA THR A 36 -18.61 -10.43 -10.51
C THR A 36 -18.92 -9.59 -11.75
N GLY A 37 -18.27 -9.87 -12.89
CA GLY A 37 -18.55 -9.20 -14.16
C GLY A 37 -17.96 -7.79 -14.25
N VAL A 38 -16.90 -7.49 -13.49
CA VAL A 38 -16.17 -6.23 -13.65
C VAL A 38 -15.51 -6.23 -15.03
N GLN A 39 -15.70 -5.14 -15.78
CA GLN A 39 -15.19 -4.98 -17.12
C GLN A 39 -13.66 -5.02 -17.11
N TRP A 40 -13.08 -5.65 -18.14
CA TRP A 40 -11.63 -5.81 -18.25
C TRP A 40 -10.87 -4.47 -18.19
N ASN A 41 -11.43 -3.42 -18.81
CA ASN A 41 -10.85 -2.08 -18.74
C ASN A 41 -10.76 -1.56 -17.29
N SER A 42 -11.81 -1.75 -16.50
CA SER A 42 -11.80 -1.38 -15.07
C SER A 42 -10.82 -2.22 -14.27
N ILE A 43 -10.73 -3.52 -14.54
CA ILE A 43 -9.75 -4.40 -13.90
C ILE A 43 -8.33 -3.89 -14.20
N VAL A 44 -7.95 -3.68 -15.45
CA VAL A 44 -6.59 -3.22 -15.80
C VAL A 44 -6.28 -1.83 -15.23
N ALA A 45 -7.26 -0.93 -15.21
CA ALA A 45 -7.08 0.40 -14.64
C ALA A 45 -6.81 0.36 -13.13
N TYR A 46 -7.61 -0.38 -12.35
CA TYR A 46 -7.60 -0.26 -10.88
C TYR A 46 -6.99 -1.45 -10.14
N PHE A 47 -6.67 -2.55 -10.81
CA PHE A 47 -6.07 -3.71 -10.16
C PHE A 47 -4.74 -3.39 -9.47
N PRO A 48 -3.79 -2.63 -10.06
CA PRO A 48 -2.57 -2.27 -9.35
C PRO A 48 -2.82 -1.50 -8.06
N PHE A 49 -3.79 -0.58 -8.06
CA PHE A 49 -4.19 0.15 -6.86
C PHE A 49 -4.65 -0.80 -5.75
N ASN A 50 -5.53 -1.73 -6.10
CA ASN A 50 -6.09 -2.69 -5.15
C ASN A 50 -5.02 -3.64 -4.59
N VAL A 51 -4.10 -4.13 -5.44
CA VAL A 51 -3.02 -5.01 -5.00
C VAL A 51 -2.05 -4.28 -4.08
N ILE A 52 -1.65 -3.05 -4.43
CA ILE A 52 -0.72 -2.27 -3.60
C ILE A 52 -1.36 -1.94 -2.25
N THR A 53 -2.61 -1.48 -2.23
CA THR A 53 -3.30 -1.14 -0.97
C THR A 53 -3.54 -2.35 -0.07
N PHE A 54 -3.88 -3.52 -0.63
CA PHE A 54 -3.93 -4.76 0.16
C PHE A 54 -2.56 -5.20 0.69
N SER A 55 -1.49 -4.98 -0.08
CA SER A 55 -0.15 -5.36 0.35
C SER A 55 0.32 -4.65 1.62
N VAL A 56 -0.26 -3.49 1.95
CA VAL A 56 0.00 -2.72 3.18
C VAL A 56 -0.25 -3.56 4.43
N ILE A 57 -1.33 -4.33 4.45
CA ILE A 57 -1.72 -5.19 5.59
C ILE A 57 -0.66 -6.28 5.83
N ILE A 58 0.00 -6.70 4.76
CA ILE A 58 0.99 -7.77 4.79
C ILE A 58 2.37 -7.20 5.18
N HIS A 59 2.70 -6.02 4.66
CA HIS A 59 4.02 -5.41 4.85
C HIS A 59 4.15 -4.65 6.18
N PHE A 60 3.09 -4.02 6.67
CA PHE A 60 3.11 -3.39 7.98
C PHE A 60 2.89 -4.42 9.08
N SER A 61 3.85 -4.52 9.99
CA SER A 61 3.76 -5.39 11.15
C SER A 61 4.20 -4.62 12.38
N ILE A 62 3.62 -4.93 13.54
CA ILE A 62 4.01 -4.34 14.82
C ILE A 62 5.51 -4.57 15.11
N GLU A 63 6.15 -5.60 14.57
CA GLU A 63 7.60 -5.80 14.68
C GLU A 63 8.44 -4.74 13.93
N GLU A 64 7.86 -4.01 12.96
CA GLU A 64 8.51 -2.81 12.40
C GLU A 64 8.55 -1.67 13.44
N LEU A 65 7.70 -1.66 14.49
CA LEU A 65 7.89 -0.76 15.65
C LEU A 65 9.13 -1.13 16.47
N VAL A 66 9.45 -2.41 16.63
CA VAL A 66 10.69 -2.83 17.31
C VAL A 66 11.92 -2.39 16.50
N SER A 67 11.77 -2.29 15.18
CA SER A 67 12.78 -1.68 14.31
C SER A 67 12.96 -0.16 14.48
N CYS A 68 12.10 0.53 15.24
CA CYS A 68 12.34 1.92 15.65
C CYS A 68 13.62 2.04 16.50
N GLU A 69 14.07 0.99 17.19
CA GLU A 69 15.37 0.98 17.87
C GLU A 69 16.54 1.23 16.91
N VAL A 70 16.45 0.75 15.66
CA VAL A 70 17.46 1.02 14.63
C VAL A 70 17.43 2.48 14.17
N ILE A 71 16.27 3.14 14.23
CA ILE A 71 16.12 4.58 13.94
C ILE A 71 16.83 5.43 15.01
N LEU A 72 16.95 4.88 16.21
CA LEU A 72 17.59 5.51 17.36
C LEU A 72 19.09 5.23 17.40
N ALA A 73 19.49 4.03 17.01
CA ALA A 73 20.89 3.63 16.90
C ALA A 73 21.58 4.19 15.64
N THR A 74 20.84 4.68 14.64
CA THR A 74 21.42 5.20 13.38
C THR A 74 21.09 6.67 13.15
N ASN A 75 22.03 7.42 12.55
CA ASN A 75 21.83 8.82 12.14
C ASN A 75 20.86 8.98 10.93
N THR A 76 20.06 7.97 10.62
CA THR A 76 19.12 7.99 9.51
C THR A 76 17.92 8.89 9.86
N SER A 77 17.47 9.72 8.91
CA SER A 77 16.26 10.52 9.13
C SER A 77 14.99 9.69 8.97
N ILE A 78 13.98 9.95 9.81
CA ILE A 78 12.66 9.29 9.77
C ILE A 78 12.04 9.42 8.38
N LEU A 79 12.11 10.62 7.78
CA LEU A 79 11.64 10.89 6.42
C LEU A 79 12.23 9.94 5.37
N LYS A 80 13.55 9.66 5.44
CA LYS A 80 14.20 8.76 4.47
C LYS A 80 13.72 7.32 4.64
N LEU A 81 13.55 6.85 5.87
CA LEU A 81 13.06 5.49 6.15
C LEU A 81 11.60 5.33 5.71
N TRP A 82 10.77 6.30 6.05
CA TRP A 82 9.37 6.37 5.67
C TRP A 82 9.20 6.37 4.14
N PHE A 83 9.97 7.21 3.44
CA PHE A 83 9.92 7.29 1.98
C PHE A 83 10.38 5.97 1.32
N ILE A 84 11.47 5.37 1.79
CA ILE A 84 11.95 4.09 1.26
C ILE A 84 10.92 2.98 1.45
N ASN A 85 10.23 2.95 2.59
CA ASN A 85 9.15 2.00 2.84
C ASN A 85 8.03 2.13 1.79
N ILE A 86 7.51 3.34 1.61
CA ILE A 86 6.44 3.62 0.65
C ILE A 86 6.87 3.23 -0.76
N VAL A 87 8.06 3.65 -1.18
CA VAL A 87 8.60 3.33 -2.51
C VAL A 87 8.74 1.82 -2.69
N PHE A 88 9.27 1.12 -1.69
CA PHE A 88 9.43 -0.34 -1.76
C PHE A 88 8.08 -1.04 -1.94
N VAL A 89 7.11 -0.79 -1.06
CA VAL A 89 5.79 -1.44 -1.10
C VAL A 89 5.05 -1.11 -2.39
N THR A 90 5.08 0.15 -2.80
CA THR A 90 4.36 0.60 -4.01
C THR A 90 4.97 -0.01 -5.27
N ILE A 91 6.30 0.00 -5.42
CA ILE A 91 6.96 -0.54 -6.62
C ILE A 91 6.84 -2.06 -6.70
N THR A 92 7.08 -2.78 -5.60
CA THR A 92 6.97 -4.25 -5.62
C THR A 92 5.54 -4.70 -5.87
N GLY A 93 4.56 -4.04 -5.24
CA GLY A 93 3.14 -4.30 -5.48
C GLY A 93 2.73 -3.97 -6.92
N PHE A 94 3.21 -2.86 -7.48
CA PHE A 94 2.93 -2.49 -8.87
C PHE A 94 3.48 -3.53 -9.85
N ILE A 95 4.77 -3.86 -9.76
CA ILE A 95 5.42 -4.85 -10.64
C ILE A 95 4.67 -6.18 -10.57
N TYR A 96 4.35 -6.63 -9.34
CA TYR A 96 3.63 -7.88 -9.15
C TYR A 96 2.22 -7.84 -9.76
N SER A 97 1.49 -6.74 -9.60
CA SER A 97 0.15 -6.58 -10.17
C SER A 97 0.16 -6.58 -11.70
N ILE A 98 1.15 -5.93 -12.33
CA ILE A 98 1.29 -5.91 -13.79
C ILE A 98 1.65 -7.31 -14.31
N PHE A 99 2.54 -8.02 -13.62
CA PHE A 99 2.86 -9.41 -13.95
C PHE A 99 1.61 -10.30 -13.90
N LEU A 100 0.79 -10.18 -12.85
CA LEU A 100 -0.46 -10.92 -12.74
C LEU A 100 -1.47 -10.55 -13.84
N LEU A 101 -1.66 -9.27 -14.13
CA LEU A 101 -2.55 -8.82 -15.21
C LEU A 101 -2.12 -9.39 -16.56
N PHE A 102 -0.81 -9.44 -16.82
CA PHE A 102 -0.27 -10.03 -18.03
C PHE A 102 -0.52 -11.54 -18.08
N ALA A 103 -0.22 -12.27 -16.99
CA ALA A 103 -0.44 -13.70 -16.90
C ALA A 103 -1.93 -14.06 -17.09
N PHE A 104 -2.84 -13.38 -16.40
CA PHE A 104 -4.27 -13.62 -16.55
C PHE A 104 -4.80 -13.18 -17.92
N GLY A 105 -4.31 -12.06 -18.47
CA GLY A 105 -4.66 -11.63 -19.82
C GLY A 105 -4.29 -12.68 -20.87
N LEU A 106 -3.12 -13.32 -20.75
CA LEU A 106 -2.73 -14.43 -21.61
C LEU A 106 -3.66 -15.64 -21.45
N ILE A 107 -3.99 -16.02 -20.21
CA ILE A 107 -4.92 -17.13 -19.94
C ILE A 107 -6.28 -16.84 -20.59
N LEU A 108 -6.83 -15.63 -20.43
CA LEU A 108 -8.12 -15.26 -21.02
C LEU A 108 -8.09 -15.28 -22.55
N LYS A 109 -6.98 -14.82 -23.16
CA LYS A 109 -6.83 -14.85 -24.62
C LYS A 109 -6.71 -16.27 -25.17
N PHE A 110 -5.84 -17.10 -24.59
CA PHE A 110 -5.51 -18.41 -25.15
C PHE A 110 -6.46 -19.52 -24.69
N ALA A 111 -6.96 -19.48 -23.45
CA ALA A 111 -7.86 -20.51 -22.95
C ALA A 111 -9.32 -20.17 -23.23
N LEU A 112 -9.72 -18.90 -23.10
CA LEU A 112 -11.12 -18.48 -23.23
C LEU A 112 -11.44 -17.73 -24.53
N HIS A 113 -10.45 -17.59 -25.43
CA HIS A 113 -10.62 -16.95 -26.74
C HIS A 113 -11.27 -15.55 -26.66
N LYS A 114 -10.99 -14.81 -25.57
CA LYS A 114 -11.49 -13.45 -25.38
C LYS A 114 -10.53 -12.44 -25.98
N ASP A 115 -11.02 -11.67 -26.95
CA ASP A 115 -10.31 -10.51 -27.45
C ASP A 115 -10.39 -9.36 -26.45
N ILE A 116 -9.22 -8.94 -26.00
CA ILE A 116 -9.04 -7.89 -25.01
C ILE A 116 -8.53 -6.65 -25.73
N ALA A 117 -9.41 -5.64 -25.85
CA ALA A 117 -9.02 -4.32 -26.31
C ALA A 117 -8.84 -3.39 -25.11
N LEU A 118 -7.70 -2.71 -25.05
CA LEU A 118 -7.38 -1.74 -24.00
C LEU A 118 -7.38 -0.32 -24.55
N ASN A 119 -7.99 0.59 -23.80
CA ASN A 119 -7.94 2.02 -24.08
C ASN A 119 -6.64 2.63 -23.52
N ILE A 120 -6.08 3.65 -24.18
CA ILE A 120 -4.94 4.43 -23.68
C ILE A 120 -5.21 5.00 -22.29
N TYR A 121 -6.44 5.46 -22.02
CA TYR A 121 -6.83 6.00 -20.72
C TYR A 121 -6.75 4.95 -19.61
N THR A 122 -7.05 3.68 -19.92
CA THR A 122 -6.93 2.56 -18.99
C THR A 122 -5.48 2.37 -18.54
N ILE A 123 -4.54 2.41 -19.49
CA ILE A 123 -3.11 2.29 -19.22
C ILE A 123 -2.63 3.48 -18.38
N CYS A 124 -2.99 4.70 -18.76
CA CYS A 124 -2.65 5.90 -17.99
C CYS A 124 -3.19 5.86 -16.56
N GLN A 125 -4.45 5.47 -16.37
CA GLN A 125 -5.05 5.33 -15.04
C GLN A 125 -4.35 4.25 -14.21
N SER A 126 -3.93 3.14 -14.83
CA SER A 126 -3.15 2.07 -14.19
C SER A 126 -1.83 2.57 -13.61
N PHE A 127 -1.06 3.34 -14.39
CA PHE A 127 0.17 3.97 -13.91
C PHE A 127 -0.10 5.05 -12.86
N LEU A 128 -1.16 5.85 -13.03
CA LEU A 128 -1.49 6.89 -12.06
C LEU A 128 -1.87 6.32 -10.69
N ASN A 129 -2.54 5.17 -10.71
CA ASN A 129 -2.94 4.44 -9.54
C ASN A 129 -1.75 3.96 -8.67
N LEU A 130 -0.54 3.89 -9.23
CA LEU A 130 0.71 3.77 -8.46
C LEU A 130 0.88 4.94 -7.49
N PHE A 131 0.75 6.18 -7.98
CA PHE A 131 0.92 7.38 -7.18
C PHE A 131 -0.20 7.57 -6.16
N MET A 132 -1.44 7.25 -6.55
CA MET A 132 -2.57 7.26 -5.61
C MET A 132 -2.37 6.27 -4.46
N SER A 133 -1.90 5.06 -4.77
CA SER A 133 -1.59 4.06 -3.76
C SER A 133 -0.46 4.54 -2.84
N ALA A 134 0.61 5.09 -3.40
CA ALA A 134 1.70 5.68 -2.61
C ALA A 134 1.21 6.78 -1.67
N ALA A 135 0.27 7.64 -2.13
CA ALA A 135 -0.31 8.70 -1.32
C ALA A 135 -1.19 8.16 -0.17
N LEU A 136 -1.98 7.10 -0.40
CA LEU A 136 -2.74 6.44 0.66
C LEU A 136 -1.84 5.75 1.68
N ILE A 137 -0.79 5.06 1.22
CA ILE A 137 0.20 4.43 2.10
C ILE A 137 0.93 5.51 2.90
N ALA A 138 1.29 6.62 2.27
CA ALA A 138 1.89 7.78 2.93
C ALA A 138 0.98 8.28 4.06
N GLY A 139 -0.32 8.47 3.77
CA GLY A 139 -1.32 8.86 4.75
C GLY A 139 -1.48 7.86 5.88
N SER A 140 -1.50 6.55 5.60
CA SER A 140 -1.68 5.50 6.61
C SER A 140 -0.46 5.30 7.52
N THR A 141 0.65 5.96 7.22
CA THR A 141 1.94 5.78 7.90
C THR A 141 2.49 7.07 8.50
N ILE A 142 1.72 8.16 8.50
CA ILE A 142 2.13 9.43 9.13
C ILE A 142 2.34 9.31 10.64
N HIS A 143 1.73 8.31 11.28
CA HIS A 143 1.87 8.07 12.72
C HIS A 143 3.31 7.69 13.11
N PHE A 144 4.13 7.21 12.17
CA PHE A 144 5.56 6.97 12.39
C PHE A 144 6.39 8.26 12.62
N ALA A 145 5.79 9.45 12.50
CA ALA A 145 6.46 10.69 12.87
C ALA A 145 6.71 10.80 14.39
N ASP A 146 5.73 10.44 15.21
CA ASP A 146 5.80 10.60 16.67
C ASP A 146 4.71 9.84 17.47
N TYR A 147 3.87 9.02 16.82
CA TYR A 147 2.73 8.32 17.46
C TYR A 147 1.76 9.21 18.26
N THR A 148 1.65 10.50 17.94
CA THR A 148 0.62 11.34 18.57
C THR A 148 -0.80 10.92 18.17
N LEU A 149 -1.76 11.06 19.09
CA LEU A 149 -3.14 10.59 18.91
C LEU A 149 -3.79 11.14 17.63
N HIS A 150 -3.58 12.43 17.31
CA HIS A 150 -4.11 13.02 16.08
C HIS A 150 -3.52 12.38 14.81
N LYS A 151 -2.21 12.11 14.78
CA LYS A 151 -1.57 11.46 13.62
C LYS A 151 -1.98 9.99 13.51
N GLN A 152 -2.18 9.32 14.63
CA GLN A 152 -2.75 7.97 14.66
C GLN A 152 -4.18 7.96 14.09
N LEU A 153 -5.05 8.86 14.53
CA LEU A 153 -6.43 8.96 14.00
C LEU A 153 -6.45 9.19 12.49
N ILE A 154 -5.66 10.16 11.99
CA ILE A 154 -5.58 10.43 10.55
C ILE A 154 -5.02 9.20 9.81
N ALA A 155 -3.96 8.59 10.33
CA ALA A 155 -3.40 7.37 9.74
C ALA A 155 -4.40 6.21 9.70
N SER A 156 -5.20 6.04 10.75
CA SER A 156 -6.25 5.03 10.81
C SER A 156 -7.33 5.27 9.76
N VAL A 157 -7.73 6.52 9.51
CA VAL A 157 -8.68 6.84 8.43
C VAL A 157 -8.13 6.39 7.07
N PHE A 158 -6.87 6.73 6.77
CA PHE A 158 -6.24 6.30 5.51
C PHE A 158 -6.05 4.78 5.43
N ALA A 159 -5.72 4.12 6.53
CA ALA A 159 -5.62 2.67 6.59
C ALA A 159 -6.97 1.99 6.31
N VAL A 160 -8.05 2.50 6.91
CA VAL A 160 -9.43 2.02 6.65
C VAL A 160 -9.81 2.26 5.19
N LEU A 161 -9.52 3.43 4.64
CA LEU A 161 -9.76 3.70 3.21
C LEU A 161 -8.98 2.73 2.31
N GLY A 162 -7.71 2.45 2.63
CA GLY A 162 -6.89 1.48 1.91
C GLY A 162 -7.46 0.06 1.93
N PHE A 163 -8.23 -0.30 2.95
CA PHE A 163 -8.92 -1.59 3.03
C PHE A 163 -10.30 -1.58 2.35
N VAL A 164 -11.08 -0.52 2.57
CA VAL A 164 -12.47 -0.42 2.10
C VAL A 164 -12.56 -0.17 0.60
N LEU A 165 -11.66 0.63 0.03
CA LEU A 165 -11.71 0.99 -1.40
C LEU A 165 -11.60 -0.23 -2.33
N PRO A 166 -10.66 -1.17 -2.12
CA PRO A 166 -10.63 -2.41 -2.89
C PRO A 166 -11.91 -3.25 -2.74
N VAL A 167 -12.50 -3.32 -1.54
CA VAL A 167 -13.74 -4.06 -1.32
C VAL A 167 -14.92 -3.42 -2.06
N LEU A 168 -15.04 -2.09 -2.02
CA LEU A 168 -16.06 -1.35 -2.76
C LEU A 168 -15.89 -1.42 -4.28
N PHE A 169 -14.66 -1.60 -4.76
CA PHE A 169 -14.39 -1.75 -6.19
C PHE A 169 -15.05 -3.00 -6.79
N VAL A 170 -15.33 -4.03 -5.99
CA VAL A 170 -15.98 -5.26 -6.47
C VAL A 170 -17.40 -4.98 -7.00
N PRO A 171 -18.36 -4.47 -6.20
CA PRO A 171 -19.70 -4.19 -6.69
C PRO A 171 -19.80 -2.92 -7.57
N PHE A 172 -18.89 -1.95 -7.38
CA PHE A 172 -19.02 -0.63 -8.01
C PHE A 172 -17.94 -0.32 -9.07
N GLY A 173 -17.00 -1.22 -9.35
CA GLY A 173 -15.86 -0.95 -10.23
C GLY A 173 -16.20 -0.58 -11.66
N ASN A 174 -17.38 -1.02 -12.15
CA ASN A 174 -17.90 -0.64 -13.47
C ASN A 174 -18.48 0.78 -13.52
N LEU A 175 -18.80 1.38 -12.38
CA LEU A 175 -19.34 2.74 -12.29
C LEU A 175 -18.24 3.80 -12.26
N ILE A 176 -16.98 3.39 -12.04
CA ILE A 176 -15.86 4.31 -11.94
C ILE A 176 -15.43 4.72 -13.36
N PRO A 177 -15.57 5.99 -13.73
CA PRO A 177 -15.23 6.44 -15.08
C PRO A 177 -13.71 6.40 -15.29
N ILE A 178 -13.30 5.97 -16.48
CA ILE A 178 -11.91 6.00 -16.95
C ILE A 178 -11.84 7.02 -18.09
N ASN A 179 -11.61 8.28 -17.74
CA ASN A 179 -11.55 9.39 -18.69
C ASN A 179 -10.49 10.42 -18.28
N SER A 180 -10.31 11.47 -19.08
CA SER A 180 -9.33 12.52 -18.78
C SER A 180 -9.59 13.21 -17.43
N THR A 181 -10.86 13.43 -17.07
CA THR A 181 -11.25 14.05 -15.81
C THR A 181 -10.88 13.18 -14.61
N SER A 182 -11.13 11.86 -14.66
CA SER A 182 -10.76 10.93 -13.59
C SER A 182 -9.23 10.86 -13.39
N ILE A 183 -8.48 10.93 -14.49
CA ILE A 183 -7.01 10.97 -14.46
C ILE A 183 -6.53 12.27 -13.80
N VAL A 184 -6.99 13.44 -14.25
CA VAL A 184 -6.55 14.73 -13.69
C VAL A 184 -6.89 14.84 -12.20
N THR A 185 -8.10 14.45 -11.80
CA THR A 185 -8.52 14.47 -10.39
C THR A 185 -7.66 13.54 -9.54
N SER A 186 -7.33 12.35 -10.05
CA SER A 186 -6.45 11.40 -9.37
C SER A 186 -5.01 11.93 -9.24
N VAL A 187 -4.47 12.63 -10.24
CA VAL A 187 -3.15 13.30 -10.17
C VAL A 187 -3.14 14.33 -9.06
N VAL A 188 -4.10 15.25 -9.08
CA VAL A 188 -4.15 16.35 -8.10
C VAL A 188 -4.33 15.81 -6.68
N ALA A 189 -5.25 14.86 -6.49
CA ALA A 189 -5.49 14.26 -5.19
C ALA A 189 -4.26 13.50 -4.66
N SER A 190 -3.61 12.69 -5.50
CA SER A 190 -2.40 11.95 -5.08
C SER A 190 -1.25 12.91 -4.70
N ALA A 191 -1.02 13.96 -5.47
CA ALA A 191 0.02 14.95 -5.20
C ALA A 191 -0.25 15.71 -3.88
N LEU A 192 -1.49 16.18 -3.66
CA LEU A 192 -1.87 16.89 -2.45
C LEU A 192 -1.76 16.00 -1.20
N LEU A 193 -2.30 14.78 -1.26
CA LEU A 193 -2.24 13.83 -0.14
C LEU A 193 -0.80 13.45 0.22
N PHE A 194 0.03 13.20 -0.79
CA PHE A 194 1.43 12.87 -0.58
C PHE A 194 2.20 14.06 0.01
N LEU A 195 1.96 15.28 -0.49
CA LEU A 195 2.60 16.50 0.01
C LEU A 195 2.22 16.80 1.47
N ILE A 196 0.93 16.69 1.81
CA ILE A 196 0.45 16.86 3.20
C ILE A 196 1.14 15.82 4.12
N SER A 197 1.18 14.56 3.69
CA SER A 197 1.83 13.49 4.45
C SER A 197 3.33 13.75 4.63
N ALA A 198 4.01 14.22 3.58
CA ALA A 198 5.43 14.55 3.62
C ALA A 198 5.73 15.71 4.58
N ILE A 199 4.89 16.75 4.61
CA ILE A 199 5.04 17.88 5.55
C ILE A 199 4.92 17.39 7.01
N ILE A 200 3.95 16.51 7.29
CA ILE A 200 3.73 15.96 8.64
C ILE A 200 4.95 15.15 9.10
N ILE A 201 5.54 14.34 8.21
CA ILE A 201 6.74 13.54 8.50
C ILE A 201 8.00 14.39 8.56
N TYR A 202 8.12 15.46 7.76
CA TYR A 202 9.26 16.36 7.80
C TYR A 202 9.41 17.02 9.18
N ASN A 203 8.29 17.35 9.82
CA ASN A 203 8.22 17.90 11.17
C ASN A 203 8.19 16.83 12.27
N ALA A 204 8.73 15.63 12.01
CA ALA A 204 8.78 14.55 12.99
C ALA A 204 9.71 14.89 14.16
N ASN A 205 9.25 14.59 15.38
CA ASN A 205 10.04 14.77 16.61
C ASN A 205 10.54 13.40 17.09
N LYS A 206 11.86 13.18 16.96
CA LYS A 206 12.52 11.91 17.35
C LYS A 206 12.35 11.57 18.83
N GLU A 207 12.35 12.57 19.71
CA GLU A 207 12.21 12.38 21.15
C GLU A 207 10.79 11.95 21.52
N LYS A 208 9.78 12.58 20.92
CA LYS A 208 8.39 12.15 21.09
C LYS A 208 8.15 10.74 20.53
N LEU A 209 8.75 10.43 19.38
CA LEU A 209 8.71 9.08 18.81
C LEU A 209 9.25 8.04 19.79
N LEU A 210 10.40 8.32 20.41
CA LEU A 210 11.04 7.50 21.45
C LEU A 210 10.10 7.22 22.63
N ILE A 211 9.62 8.30 23.25
CA ILE A 211 8.82 8.25 24.47
C ILE A 211 7.54 7.45 24.20
N ASN A 212 6.84 7.78 23.11
CA ASN A 212 5.58 7.14 22.76
C ASN A 212 5.75 5.69 22.28
N THR A 213 6.85 5.36 21.60
CA THR A 213 7.11 3.96 21.24
C THR A 213 7.39 3.13 22.49
N SER A 214 8.17 3.67 23.44
CA SER A 214 8.48 2.97 24.70
C SER A 214 7.24 2.72 25.57
N SER A 215 6.27 3.65 25.59
CA SER A 215 5.03 3.46 26.33
C SER A 215 4.14 2.39 25.67
N ILE A 216 4.10 2.33 24.35
CA ILE A 216 3.36 1.29 23.59
C ILE A 216 3.98 -0.10 23.83
N VAL A 217 5.31 -0.22 23.77
CA VAL A 217 6.00 -1.51 24.01
C VAL A 217 5.75 -2.00 25.44
N LYS A 218 5.91 -1.13 26.44
CA LYS A 218 5.60 -1.48 27.84
C LYS A 218 4.16 -1.93 28.03
N ALA A 219 3.20 -1.22 27.42
CA ALA A 219 1.79 -1.62 27.49
C ALA A 219 1.53 -2.98 26.83
N TRP A 220 2.29 -3.33 25.79
CA TRP A 220 2.19 -4.63 25.12
C TRP A 220 2.79 -5.75 25.97
N GLU A 221 3.98 -5.53 26.53
CA GLU A 221 4.66 -6.49 27.41
C GLU A 221 3.84 -6.84 28.65
N ILE A 222 3.24 -5.85 29.31
CA ILE A 222 2.36 -6.07 30.47
C ILE A 222 1.19 -6.99 30.08
N LYS A 223 0.61 -6.78 28.90
CA LYS A 223 -0.55 -7.55 28.42
C LYS A 223 -0.22 -9.00 28.09
N THR A 224 1.01 -9.28 27.65
CA THR A 224 1.49 -10.65 27.39
C THR A 224 1.95 -11.42 28.62
N ILE A 225 2.13 -10.74 29.77
CA ILE A 225 2.48 -11.39 31.05
C ILE A 225 1.21 -11.80 31.81
N ASP A 226 0.10 -11.13 31.55
CA ASP A 226 -1.22 -11.40 32.15
C ASP A 226 -2.06 -12.41 31.34
N GLU A 227 -1.55 -12.94 30.22
CA GLU A 227 -2.09 -14.06 29.42
C GLU A 227 -1.27 -15.34 29.59
#